data_AF-U6D7X7-F1
#
_entry.id   AF-U6D7X7-F1
#
_cell.length_a   1.000
_cell.length_b   1.000
_cell.length_c   1.000
_cell.angle_alpha   90.00
_cell.angle_beta   90.00
_cell.angle_gamma   90.00
#
_symmetry.space_group_name_H-M   'P 1'
#
loop_
_entity.id
_entity.type
_entity.pdbx_description
1 polymer ?
#
loop_
_entity_poly.entity_id
_entity_poly.type
_entity_poly.pdbx_seq_one_letter_code
_entity_poly.pdbx_strand_id
1 'polypeptide(L)'
;GPGENAAVEGTAPSPGRVSPPTPARGEPEVTVEIGETYLCRRPDSTWHSAEVIQSRVNDQEGREEFYVHYVGFNRRLDEWVDKNRLALTKTVKDAVQKNSEKYLSELAEQPERKITRNQKRKHDEINHVQKTYAEMDPTTAALEKEHEAITKVKYVDKIHIGNYEIDAWYFSPFPEDYGKQPKLWLCEYCLKYMKLEKSFRFHLGQCQWRQ
;
A
#
# COMPACT_ATOMS: atom_id res chain seq x y z
N GLY A 1 -19.03 -43.18 74.27
CA GLY A 1 -17.81 -42.57 73.73
C GLY A 1 -18.08 -42.12 72.31
N PRO A 2 -18.05 -40.81 72.04
CA PRO A 2 -18.03 -40.26 70.69
C PRO A 2 -16.82 -39.33 70.47
N GLY A 3 -16.59 -38.95 69.21
CA GLY A 3 -15.63 -37.92 68.75
C GLY A 3 -14.55 -38.53 67.85
N GLU A 4 -14.77 -38.66 66.52
CA GLU A 4 -14.48 -37.63 65.48
C GLU A 4 -12.99 -37.27 65.37
N ASN A 5 -12.32 -37.06 64.25
CA ASN A 5 -12.51 -37.18 62.79
C ASN A 5 -11.10 -36.91 62.20
N ALA A 6 -10.82 -37.38 60.98
CA ALA A 6 -9.96 -36.75 59.93
C ALA A 6 -9.07 -37.76 59.20
N ALA A 7 -9.58 -38.25 58.06
CA ALA A 7 -8.76 -38.75 56.97
C ALA A 7 -8.13 -37.56 56.24
N VAL A 8 -6.82 -37.60 56.01
CA VAL A 8 -6.10 -36.63 55.17
C VAL A 8 -5.91 -37.28 53.79
N GLU A 9 -6.75 -36.86 52.84
CA GLU A 9 -6.61 -37.21 51.42
C GLU A 9 -5.40 -36.46 50.80
N GLY A 10 -4.64 -37.19 49.99
CA GLY A 10 -3.48 -36.68 49.26
C GLY A 10 -3.89 -35.68 48.18
N THR A 11 -3.28 -34.49 48.23
CA THR A 11 -3.37 -33.47 47.18
C THR A 11 -2.56 -33.90 45.95
N ALA A 12 -3.23 -33.97 44.80
CA ALA A 12 -2.63 -34.15 43.48
C ALA A 12 -1.74 -32.95 43.09
N PRO A 13 -0.64 -33.15 42.35
CA PRO A 13 0.21 -32.04 41.91
C PRO A 13 -0.46 -31.24 40.79
N SER A 14 -0.45 -29.91 40.94
CA SER A 14 -0.94 -28.95 39.96
C SER A 14 -0.18 -29.04 38.62
N PRO A 15 -0.84 -28.86 37.45
CA PRO A 15 -0.14 -28.79 36.18
C PRO A 15 0.66 -27.49 36.09
N GLY A 16 1.97 -27.63 35.87
CA GLY A 16 2.90 -26.52 35.71
C GLY A 16 2.49 -25.58 34.58
N ARG A 17 2.43 -24.29 34.90
CA ARG A 17 2.23 -23.19 33.94
C ARG A 17 3.46 -23.14 33.03
N VAL A 18 3.34 -23.64 31.81
CA VAL A 18 4.35 -23.48 30.76
C VAL A 18 4.40 -22.00 30.41
N SER A 19 5.47 -21.31 30.82
CA SER A 19 5.74 -19.93 30.39
C SER A 19 5.87 -19.91 28.86
N PRO A 20 5.33 -18.89 28.18
CA PRO A 20 5.49 -18.77 26.73
C PRO A 20 6.98 -18.65 26.38
N PRO A 21 7.40 -19.16 25.21
CA PRO A 21 8.80 -19.08 24.80
C PRO A 21 9.19 -17.61 24.66
N THR A 22 10.20 -17.20 25.43
CA THR A 22 10.89 -15.93 25.24
C THR A 22 11.45 -15.89 23.81
N PRO A 23 11.18 -14.85 23.00
CA PRO A 23 11.69 -14.81 21.64
C PRO A 23 13.22 -14.83 21.68
N ALA A 24 13.79 -15.84 21.03
CA ALA A 24 15.23 -16.02 20.91
C ALA A 24 15.81 -14.92 20.00
N ARG A 25 16.72 -14.14 20.59
CA ARG A 25 17.93 -13.58 19.96
C ARG A 25 17.81 -13.09 18.51
N GLY A 26 17.42 -11.82 18.38
CA GLY A 26 17.96 -10.86 17.41
C GLY A 26 18.16 -11.34 15.99
N GLU A 27 17.07 -11.58 15.26
CA GLU A 27 17.09 -11.37 13.82
C GLU A 27 17.38 -9.87 13.60
N PRO A 28 18.33 -9.48 12.72
CA PRO A 28 18.51 -8.07 12.42
C PRO A 28 17.18 -7.57 11.88
N GLU A 29 16.53 -6.65 12.59
CA GLU A 29 15.28 -6.07 12.14
C GLU A 29 15.57 -5.35 10.83
N VAL A 30 15.15 -5.96 9.73
CA VAL A 30 15.42 -5.42 8.41
C VAL A 30 14.43 -4.28 8.19
N THR A 31 14.97 -3.07 8.12
CA THR A 31 14.22 -1.88 7.74
C THR A 31 13.87 -1.94 6.25
N VAL A 32 12.70 -1.43 5.91
CA VAL A 32 12.26 -1.27 4.52
C VAL A 32 12.73 0.11 4.06
N GLU A 33 13.37 0.16 2.91
CA GLU A 33 13.93 1.40 2.35
C GLU A 33 13.03 1.91 1.22
N ILE A 34 12.75 3.21 1.22
CA ILE A 34 11.97 3.88 0.17
C ILE A 34 12.83 4.03 -1.09
N GLY A 35 12.26 3.74 -2.25
CA GLY A 35 12.91 3.71 -3.56
C GLY A 35 13.45 2.34 -3.94
N GLU A 36 13.58 1.41 -2.98
CA GLU A 36 14.11 0.07 -3.24
C GLU A 36 13.01 -0.90 -3.69
N THR A 37 13.43 -1.93 -4.45
CA THR A 37 12.53 -2.96 -4.97
C THR A 37 12.59 -4.23 -4.12
N TYR A 38 11.43 -4.74 -3.73
CA TYR A 38 11.27 -5.96 -2.94
C TYR A 38 10.35 -6.95 -3.65
N LEU A 39 10.40 -8.24 -3.30
CA LEU A 39 9.28 -9.13 -3.62
C LEU A 39 8.14 -8.82 -2.66
N CYS A 40 6.99 -8.49 -3.20
CA CYS A 40 5.75 -8.27 -2.48
C CYS A 40 4.76 -9.39 -2.79
N ARG A 41 4.16 -9.99 -1.75
CA ARG A 41 3.12 -11.00 -1.89
C ARG A 41 1.77 -10.34 -2.13
N ARG A 42 1.09 -10.70 -3.22
CA ARG A 42 -0.26 -10.24 -3.56
C ARG A 42 -1.36 -11.07 -2.88
N PRO A 43 -2.63 -10.60 -2.89
CA PRO A 43 -3.74 -11.34 -2.27
C PRO A 43 -3.98 -12.74 -2.87
N ASP A 44 -3.61 -12.94 -4.14
CA ASP A 44 -3.64 -14.24 -4.82
C ASP A 44 -2.49 -15.18 -4.41
N SER A 45 -1.72 -14.81 -3.39
CA SER A 45 -0.53 -15.53 -2.88
C SER A 45 0.66 -15.60 -3.84
N THR A 46 0.65 -14.84 -4.93
CA THR A 46 1.79 -14.75 -5.86
C THR A 46 2.77 -13.66 -5.43
N TRP A 47 4.06 -13.83 -5.75
CA TRP A 47 5.12 -12.87 -5.45
C TRP A 47 5.48 -12.07 -6.69
N HIS A 48 5.58 -10.74 -6.54
CA HIS A 48 5.91 -9.82 -7.61
C HIS A 48 6.95 -8.81 -7.15
N SER A 49 7.85 -8.40 -8.05
CA SER A 49 8.75 -7.28 -7.80
C SER A 49 7.95 -5.99 -7.62
N ALA A 50 8.21 -5.25 -6.55
CA ALA A 50 7.52 -4.03 -6.23
C ALA A 50 8.47 -2.98 -5.63
N GLU A 51 8.45 -1.76 -6.17
CA GLU A 51 9.16 -0.59 -5.66
C GLU A 51 8.39 -0.03 -4.45
N VAL A 52 9.07 0.18 -3.33
CA VAL A 52 8.49 0.87 -2.17
C VAL A 52 8.55 2.38 -2.41
N ILE A 53 7.41 3.03 -2.59
CA ILE A 53 7.34 4.45 -2.93
C ILE A 53 7.25 5.32 -1.67
N GLN A 54 6.51 4.87 -0.65
CA GLN A 54 6.28 5.64 0.56
C GLN A 54 5.97 4.71 1.74
N SER A 55 6.20 5.18 2.96
CA SER A 55 5.72 4.54 4.20
C SER A 55 4.74 5.44 4.96
N ARG A 56 3.83 4.84 5.72
CA ARG A 56 2.94 5.52 6.68
C ARG A 56 2.76 4.66 7.93
N VAL A 57 2.40 5.30 9.03
CA VAL A 57 1.85 4.62 10.20
C VAL A 57 0.34 4.75 10.14
N ASN A 58 -0.37 3.63 10.15
CA ASN A 58 -1.81 3.61 10.23
C ASN A 58 -2.23 3.85 11.69
N ASP A 59 -2.65 5.07 12.01
CA ASP A 59 -3.05 5.46 13.37
C ASP A 59 -4.20 4.64 13.95
N GLN A 60 -5.05 4.04 13.09
CA GLN A 60 -6.18 3.21 13.55
C GLN A 60 -5.74 1.82 13.99
N GLU A 61 -4.75 1.24 13.33
CA GLU A 61 -4.26 -0.13 13.59
C GLU A 61 -2.92 -0.18 14.32
N GLY A 62 -2.19 0.93 14.39
CA GLY A 62 -0.85 1.03 14.98
C GLY A 62 0.21 0.27 14.18
N ARG A 63 -0.01 0.05 12.88
CA ARG A 63 0.88 -0.72 12.00
C ARG A 63 1.57 0.18 10.99
N GLU A 64 2.77 -0.22 10.60
CA GLU A 64 3.51 0.41 9.52
C GLU A 64 3.10 -0.23 8.18
N GLU A 65 2.73 0.62 7.23
CA GLU A 65 2.30 0.25 5.90
C GLU A 65 3.19 0.92 4.86
N PHE A 66 3.38 0.25 3.73
CA PHE A 66 4.23 0.70 2.63
C PHE A 66 3.41 0.79 1.34
N TYR A 67 3.41 1.94 0.69
CA TYR A 67 2.81 2.10 -0.62
C TYR A 67 3.75 1.52 -1.67
N VAL A 68 3.31 0.48 -2.37
CA VAL A 68 4.13 -0.26 -3.34
C VAL A 68 3.60 -0.14 -4.75
N HIS A 69 4.52 -0.04 -5.70
CA HIS A 69 4.23 -0.15 -7.13
C HIS A 69 4.78 -1.45 -7.69
N TYR A 70 3.90 -2.27 -8.27
CA TYR A 70 4.30 -3.54 -8.87
C TYR A 70 4.96 -3.31 -10.23
N VAL A 71 6.22 -3.71 -10.36
CA VAL A 71 7.04 -3.50 -11.56
C VAL A 71 6.39 -4.19 -12.76
N GLY A 72 6.16 -3.43 -13.83
CA GLY A 72 5.53 -3.94 -15.06
C GLY A 72 4.00 -4.04 -15.01
N PHE A 73 3.37 -3.64 -13.90
CA PHE A 73 1.92 -3.59 -13.76
C PHE A 73 1.38 -2.16 -13.83
N ASN A 74 0.09 -2.03 -14.09
CA ASN A 74 -0.59 -0.74 -14.11
C ASN A 74 -0.73 -0.18 -12.68
N ARG A 75 -0.45 1.12 -12.49
CA ARG A 75 -0.53 1.82 -11.19
C ARG A 75 -1.89 1.71 -10.46
N ARG A 76 -2.98 1.35 -11.16
CA ARG A 76 -4.27 1.05 -10.51
C ARG A 76 -4.21 -0.09 -9.49
N LEU A 77 -3.18 -0.94 -9.61
CA LEU A 77 -2.93 -2.08 -8.72
C LEU A 77 -2.01 -1.72 -7.54
N ASP A 78 -1.45 -0.52 -7.52
CA ASP A 78 -0.62 -0.05 -6.42
C ASP A 78 -1.48 0.00 -5.14
N GLU A 79 -0.88 -0.33 -4.01
CA GLU A 79 -1.60 -0.49 -2.74
C GLU A 79 -0.66 -0.25 -1.55
N TRP A 80 -1.26 0.07 -0.39
CA TRP A 80 -0.56 0.00 0.89
C TRP A 80 -0.50 -1.45 1.36
N VAL A 81 0.69 -1.91 1.73
CA VAL A 81 0.94 -3.28 2.21
C VAL A 81 1.65 -3.28 3.55
N ASP A 82 1.31 -4.25 4.39
CA ASP A 82 2.02 -4.51 5.64
C ASP A 82 3.47 -4.97 5.37
N LYS A 83 4.37 -4.70 6.34
CA LYS A 83 5.76 -5.21 6.35
C LYS A 83 5.85 -6.71 6.08
N ASN A 84 4.87 -7.49 6.55
CA ASN A 84 4.84 -8.96 6.41
C ASN A 84 4.61 -9.46 4.97
N ARG A 85 4.16 -8.58 4.05
CA ARG A 85 3.97 -8.91 2.63
C ARG A 85 5.26 -8.72 1.83
N LEU A 86 6.28 -8.10 2.41
CA LEU A 86 7.58 -7.88 1.78
C LEU A 86 8.54 -9.00 2.17
N ALA A 87 9.25 -9.58 1.19
CA ALA A 87 10.30 -10.55 1.46
C ALA A 87 11.59 -9.82 1.90
N LEU A 88 11.84 -9.78 3.20
CA LEU A 88 12.92 -8.98 3.80
C LEU A 88 14.22 -9.74 4.10
N THR A 89 14.41 -10.94 3.57
CA THR A 89 15.68 -11.67 3.76
C THR A 89 16.78 -11.10 2.88
N LYS A 90 18.00 -10.94 3.43
CA LYS A 90 19.16 -10.39 2.69
C LYS A 90 19.38 -11.09 1.34
N THR A 91 19.26 -12.41 1.32
CA THR A 91 19.41 -13.22 0.11
C THR A 91 18.34 -12.96 -0.96
N VAL A 92 17.09 -12.70 -0.55
CA VAL A 92 16.00 -12.40 -1.50
C VAL A 92 16.07 -10.95 -1.96
N LYS A 93 16.45 -10.01 -1.07
CA LYS A 93 16.73 -8.62 -1.43
C LYS A 93 17.83 -8.53 -2.51
N ASP A 94 18.96 -9.20 -2.29
CA ASP A 94 20.09 -9.20 -3.24
C ASP A 94 19.74 -9.84 -4.60
N ALA A 95 18.88 -10.87 -4.60
CA ALA A 95 18.44 -11.53 -5.82
C ALA A 95 17.52 -10.64 -6.67
N VAL A 96 16.65 -9.86 -6.02
CA VAL A 96 15.76 -8.91 -6.69
C VAL A 96 16.54 -7.74 -7.28
N GLN A 97 17.51 -7.19 -6.53
CA GLN A 97 18.35 -6.09 -7.01
C GLN A 97 19.06 -6.47 -8.32
N LYS A 98 19.70 -7.64 -8.36
CA LYS A 98 20.37 -8.17 -9.56
C LYS A 98 19.41 -8.37 -10.74
N ASN A 99 18.19 -8.81 -10.48
CA ASN A 99 17.19 -8.99 -11.54
C ASN A 99 16.64 -7.66 -12.06
N SER A 100 16.47 -6.66 -11.19
CA SER A 100 16.09 -5.29 -11.56
C SER A 100 17.15 -4.63 -12.43
N GLU A 101 18.43 -4.72 -12.03
CA GLU A 101 19.57 -4.23 -12.82
C GLU A 101 19.64 -4.88 -14.21
N LYS A 102 19.40 -6.21 -14.27
CA LYS A 102 19.34 -6.94 -15.55
C LYS A 102 18.20 -6.43 -16.45
N TYR A 103 17.01 -6.22 -15.89
CA TYR A 103 15.87 -5.69 -16.65
C TYR A 103 16.12 -4.25 -17.14
N LEU A 104 16.72 -3.40 -16.31
CA LEU A 104 17.09 -2.03 -16.68
C LEU A 104 18.15 -2.01 -17.79
N SER A 105 19.11 -2.95 -17.74
CA SER A 105 20.11 -3.17 -18.80
C SER A 105 19.46 -3.64 -20.11
N GLU A 106 18.52 -4.60 -20.06
CA GLU A 106 17.79 -5.08 -21.25
C GLU A 106 16.87 -3.99 -21.87
N LEU A 107 16.32 -3.09 -21.05
CA LEU A 107 15.57 -1.91 -21.51
C LEU A 107 16.47 -0.87 -22.18
N ALA A 108 17.66 -0.64 -21.63
CA ALA A 108 18.66 0.26 -22.21
C ALA A 108 19.25 -0.27 -23.53
N GLU A 109 19.25 -1.59 -23.72
CA GLU A 109 19.72 -2.27 -24.93
C GLU A 109 18.67 -2.41 -26.05
N GLN A 110 17.41 -1.96 -25.84
CA GLN A 110 16.46 -1.94 -26.95
C GLN A 110 16.95 -1.01 -28.06
N PRO A 111 17.00 -1.47 -29.33
CA PRO A 111 17.42 -0.63 -30.42
C PRO A 111 16.40 0.49 -30.58
N GLU A 112 16.80 1.73 -30.27
CA GLU A 112 16.12 2.91 -30.77
C GLU A 112 15.94 2.72 -32.28
N ARG A 113 14.70 2.49 -32.72
CA ARG A 113 14.41 2.50 -34.15
C ARG A 113 14.73 3.90 -34.62
N LYS A 114 15.89 4.05 -35.28
CA LYS A 114 16.36 5.31 -35.86
C LYS A 114 15.38 5.72 -36.95
N ILE A 115 14.33 6.40 -36.53
CA ILE A 115 13.32 6.94 -37.40
C ILE A 115 13.91 8.15 -38.10
N THR A 116 13.63 8.32 -39.40
CA THR A 116 14.15 9.48 -40.12
C THR A 116 13.57 10.77 -39.52
N ARG A 117 14.30 11.89 -39.60
CA ARG A 117 13.88 13.20 -39.05
C ARG A 117 12.44 13.58 -39.45
N ASN A 118 12.03 13.21 -40.67
CA ASN A 118 10.70 13.50 -41.20
C ASN A 118 9.61 12.55 -40.66
N GLN A 119 9.94 11.30 -40.40
CA GLN A 119 9.01 10.33 -39.78
C GLN A 119 8.81 10.61 -38.29
N LYS A 120 9.84 11.08 -37.56
CA LYS A 120 9.72 11.54 -36.16
C LYS A 120 8.71 12.68 -36.06
N ARG A 121 8.88 13.70 -36.91
CA ARG A 121 7.98 14.87 -36.95
C ARG A 121 6.52 14.49 -37.21
N LYS A 122 6.25 13.61 -38.19
CA LYS A 122 4.87 13.13 -38.46
C LYS A 122 4.31 12.29 -37.33
N HIS A 123 5.13 11.46 -36.69
CA HIS A 123 4.71 10.66 -35.54
C HIS A 123 4.31 11.53 -34.35
N ASP A 124 5.09 12.58 -34.08
CA ASP A 124 4.85 13.51 -32.97
C ASP A 124 3.62 14.40 -33.24
N GLU A 125 3.42 14.85 -34.49
CA GLU A 125 2.25 15.64 -34.91
C GLU A 125 0.92 14.85 -34.86
N ILE A 126 0.93 13.55 -35.19
CA ILE A 126 -0.29 12.72 -35.27
C ILE A 126 -0.70 12.14 -33.90
N ASN A 127 0.27 11.79 -33.04
CA ASN A 127 -0.02 11.12 -31.76
C ASN A 127 -0.16 12.08 -30.56
N HIS A 128 -0.09 13.40 -30.78
CA HIS A 128 -0.14 14.39 -29.70
C HIS A 128 0.87 14.07 -28.58
N VAL A 129 2.05 13.60 -28.97
CA VAL A 129 3.09 13.20 -28.03
C VAL A 129 3.48 14.43 -27.22
N GLN A 130 3.24 14.39 -25.91
CA GLN A 130 3.66 15.46 -25.00
C GLN A 130 5.16 15.73 -25.22
N LYS A 131 5.54 17.01 -25.28
CA LYS A 131 6.93 17.44 -25.45
C LYS A 131 7.83 16.63 -24.52
N THR A 132 8.96 16.15 -25.04
CA THR A 132 9.94 15.46 -24.21
C THR A 132 10.35 16.35 -23.04
N TYR A 133 10.48 15.79 -21.84
CA TYR A 133 10.83 16.49 -20.59
C TYR A 133 12.01 17.49 -20.72
N ALA A 134 12.95 17.23 -21.65
CA ALA A 134 14.08 18.10 -21.95
C ALA A 134 13.73 19.42 -22.69
N GLU A 135 12.52 19.53 -23.24
CA GLU A 135 12.02 20.70 -24.00
C GLU A 135 10.97 21.52 -23.23
N MET A 136 10.65 21.10 -22.00
CA MET A 136 9.78 21.87 -21.11
C MET A 136 10.58 22.98 -20.45
N ASP A 137 9.93 24.14 -20.27
CA ASP A 137 10.54 25.20 -19.50
C ASP A 137 10.67 24.76 -18.03
N PRO A 138 11.65 25.30 -17.27
CA PRO A 138 11.91 24.88 -15.90
C PRO A 138 10.70 25.00 -14.96
N THR A 139 9.75 25.91 -15.23
CA THR A 139 8.54 26.07 -14.41
C THR A 139 7.52 24.98 -14.71
N THR A 140 7.30 24.63 -15.98
CA THR A 140 6.44 23.49 -16.36
C THR A 140 7.00 22.18 -15.82
N ALA A 141 8.31 21.94 -15.95
CA ALA A 141 8.94 20.75 -15.41
C ALA A 141 8.81 20.64 -13.88
N ALA A 142 8.93 21.77 -13.16
CA ALA A 142 8.73 21.81 -11.71
C ALA A 142 7.27 21.51 -11.32
N LEU A 143 6.30 22.11 -12.01
CA LEU A 143 4.87 21.88 -11.79
C LEU A 143 4.46 20.43 -12.08
N GLU A 144 4.98 19.85 -13.16
CA GLU A 144 4.72 18.45 -13.48
C GLU A 144 5.33 17.49 -12.46
N LYS A 145 6.55 17.77 -12.00
CA LYS A 145 7.20 16.99 -10.93
C LYS A 145 6.43 17.07 -9.62
N GLU A 146 5.91 18.25 -9.28
CA GLU A 146 5.04 18.45 -8.11
C GLU A 146 3.73 17.68 -8.28
N HIS A 147 3.10 17.77 -9.45
CA HIS A 147 1.87 17.05 -9.75
C HIS A 147 2.06 15.53 -9.70
N GLU A 148 3.16 15.02 -10.25
CA GLU A 148 3.50 13.60 -10.16
C GLU A 148 3.71 13.20 -8.70
N ALA A 149 4.45 13.98 -7.91
CA ALA A 149 4.68 13.67 -6.50
C ALA A 149 3.36 13.61 -5.69
N ILE A 150 2.41 14.51 -5.97
CA ILE A 150 1.11 14.53 -5.29
C ILE A 150 0.25 13.33 -5.71
N THR A 151 0.24 12.98 -6.99
CA THR A 151 -0.68 11.97 -7.55
C THR A 151 -0.11 10.55 -7.55
N LYS A 152 1.19 10.37 -7.24
CA LYS A 152 1.86 9.06 -7.22
C LYS A 152 1.31 8.15 -6.13
N VAL A 153 0.81 8.70 -5.04
CA VAL A 153 0.31 7.93 -3.88
C VAL A 153 -1.17 8.20 -3.66
N LYS A 154 -2.00 7.16 -3.76
CA LYS A 154 -3.37 7.22 -3.25
C LYS A 154 -3.34 6.91 -1.76
N TYR A 155 -4.01 7.73 -0.97
CA TYR A 155 -4.11 7.53 0.47
C TYR A 155 -5.45 6.88 0.86
N VAL A 156 -6.51 7.20 0.12
CA VAL A 156 -7.80 6.53 0.21
C VAL A 156 -7.73 5.23 -0.57
N ASP A 157 -7.74 4.12 0.15
CA ASP A 157 -7.68 2.78 -0.43
C ASP A 157 -9.05 2.24 -0.77
N LYS A 158 -10.04 2.54 0.07
CA LYS A 158 -11.39 1.99 -0.03
C LYS A 158 -12.47 3.02 0.20
N ILE A 159 -13.57 2.86 -0.51
CA ILE A 159 -14.80 3.61 -0.32
C ILE A 159 -15.91 2.65 0.07
N HIS A 160 -16.64 2.97 1.12
CA HIS A 160 -17.86 2.27 1.49
C HIS A 160 -19.08 3.08 1.04
N ILE A 161 -19.96 2.48 0.23
CA ILE A 161 -21.18 3.12 -0.24
C ILE A 161 -22.31 2.09 -0.32
N GLY A 162 -23.44 2.39 0.32
CA GLY A 162 -24.54 1.44 0.47
C GLY A 162 -24.06 0.16 1.17
N ASN A 163 -24.22 -0.98 0.51
CA ASN A 163 -23.75 -2.29 0.99
C ASN A 163 -22.41 -2.72 0.40
N TYR A 164 -21.73 -1.84 -0.35
CA TYR A 164 -20.54 -2.17 -1.10
C TYR A 164 -19.30 -1.50 -0.50
N GLU A 165 -18.19 -2.23 -0.56
CA GLU A 165 -16.85 -1.70 -0.34
C GLU A 165 -16.09 -1.79 -1.66
N ILE A 166 -15.53 -0.66 -2.11
CA ILE A 166 -14.96 -0.50 -3.44
C ILE A 166 -13.50 -0.05 -3.28
N ASP A 167 -12.59 -0.72 -3.99
CA ASP A 167 -11.18 -0.33 -4.05
C ASP A 167 -10.97 0.90 -4.95
N ALA A 168 -10.22 1.88 -4.46
CA ALA A 168 -9.84 3.05 -5.23
C ALA A 168 -8.67 2.72 -6.15
N TRP A 169 -8.77 3.08 -7.42
CA TRP A 169 -7.71 2.85 -8.42
C TRP A 169 -6.73 4.02 -8.56
N TYR A 170 -7.21 5.24 -8.31
CA TYR A 170 -6.46 6.46 -8.56
C TYR A 170 -6.52 7.38 -7.35
N PHE A 171 -5.55 8.28 -7.27
CA PHE A 171 -5.61 9.42 -6.38
C PHE A 171 -6.88 10.25 -6.65
N SER A 172 -7.48 10.77 -5.57
CA SER A 172 -8.57 11.73 -5.62
C SER A 172 -8.23 12.92 -4.72
N PRO A 173 -8.39 14.16 -5.18
CA PRO A 173 -8.01 15.37 -4.45
C PRO A 173 -9.02 15.71 -3.35
N PHE A 174 -9.21 14.80 -2.39
CA PHE A 174 -10.00 15.08 -1.20
C PHE A 174 -9.29 16.10 -0.32
N PRO A 175 -10.02 17.01 0.36
CA PRO A 175 -9.44 17.96 1.32
C PRO A 175 -8.56 17.23 2.34
N GLU A 176 -7.50 17.88 2.82
CA GLU A 176 -6.41 17.23 3.57
C GLU A 176 -6.89 16.35 4.74
N ASP A 177 -7.94 16.80 5.42
CA ASP A 177 -8.63 16.09 6.48
C ASP A 177 -9.12 14.68 6.10
N TYR A 178 -9.55 14.49 4.86
CA TYR A 178 -10.15 13.26 4.31
C TYR A 178 -9.20 12.55 3.35
N GLY A 179 -8.33 13.31 2.68
CA GLY A 179 -7.40 12.80 1.68
C GLY A 179 -6.47 11.73 2.23
N LYS A 180 -6.08 11.81 3.51
CA LYS A 180 -5.16 10.87 4.16
C LYS A 180 -5.84 9.67 4.85
N GLN A 181 -7.16 9.50 4.71
CA GLN A 181 -7.89 8.41 5.37
C GLN A 181 -7.79 7.12 4.53
N PRO A 182 -7.50 5.94 5.11
CA PRO A 182 -7.44 4.68 4.37
C PRO A 182 -8.80 4.28 3.80
N LYS A 183 -9.89 4.66 4.48
CA LYS A 183 -11.26 4.36 4.08
C LYS A 183 -12.17 5.58 4.25
N LEU A 184 -13.02 5.84 3.26
CA LEU A 184 -14.08 6.84 3.34
C LEU A 184 -15.46 6.19 3.32
N TRP A 185 -16.38 6.76 4.09
CA TRP A 185 -17.77 6.33 4.19
C TRP A 185 -18.67 7.31 3.44
N LEU A 186 -19.34 6.86 2.39
CA LEU A 186 -20.17 7.68 1.52
C LEU A 186 -21.65 7.30 1.69
N CYS A 187 -22.49 8.31 1.86
CA CYS A 187 -23.93 8.16 1.81
C CYS A 187 -24.39 7.89 0.37
N GLU A 188 -25.11 6.80 0.14
CA GLU A 188 -25.64 6.47 -1.20
C GLU A 188 -26.72 7.45 -1.68
N TYR A 189 -27.35 8.19 -0.77
CA TYR A 189 -28.43 9.12 -1.11
C TYR A 189 -27.93 10.54 -1.44
N CYS A 190 -27.01 11.08 -0.65
CA CYS A 190 -26.54 12.47 -0.79
C CYS A 190 -25.05 12.61 -1.13
N LEU A 191 -24.33 11.49 -1.28
CA LEU A 191 -22.90 11.42 -1.57
C LEU A 191 -21.98 12.14 -0.57
N LYS A 192 -22.52 12.54 0.59
CA LYS A 192 -21.71 13.06 1.68
C LYS A 192 -20.72 11.98 2.13
N TYR A 193 -19.45 12.34 2.19
CA TYR A 193 -18.36 11.49 2.66
C TYR A 193 -18.03 11.81 4.12
N MET A 194 -17.62 10.79 4.87
CA MET A 194 -17.27 10.86 6.29
C MET A 194 -16.02 10.02 6.57
N LYS A 195 -15.23 10.45 7.57
CA LYS A 195 -14.01 9.73 7.98
C LYS A 195 -14.32 8.48 8.81
N LEU A 196 -15.33 8.56 9.68
CA LEU A 196 -15.63 7.53 10.68
C LEU A 196 -16.98 6.85 10.41
N GLU A 197 -17.03 5.55 10.66
CA GLU A 197 -18.25 4.75 10.55
C GLU A 197 -19.36 5.27 11.48
N LYS A 198 -19.01 5.72 12.69
CA LYS A 198 -19.97 6.27 13.65
C LYS A 198 -20.70 7.49 13.08
N SER A 199 -19.97 8.39 12.45
CA SER A 199 -20.53 9.59 11.80
C SER A 199 -21.41 9.22 10.61
N PHE A 200 -21.00 8.20 9.83
CA PHE A 200 -21.80 7.64 8.74
C PHE A 200 -23.13 7.08 9.22
N ARG A 201 -23.12 6.21 10.24
CA ARG A 201 -24.35 5.64 10.81
C ARG A 201 -25.28 6.71 11.37
N PHE A 202 -24.73 7.71 12.06
CA PHE A 202 -25.52 8.85 12.53
C PHE A 202 -26.15 9.62 11.37
N HIS A 203 -25.39 9.87 10.30
CA HIS A 203 -25.90 10.53 9.10
C HIS A 203 -27.03 9.74 8.41
N LEU A 204 -26.93 8.41 8.30
CA LEU A 204 -27.97 7.58 7.67
C LEU A 204 -29.33 7.69 8.39
N GLY A 205 -29.34 7.95 9.70
CA GLY A 205 -30.56 8.19 10.47
C GLY A 205 -31.14 9.60 10.33
N GLN A 206 -30.37 10.56 9.82
CA GLN A 206 -30.73 11.99 9.71
C GLN A 206 -30.70 12.50 8.26
N CYS A 207 -30.45 11.62 7.29
CA CYS A 207 -30.26 12.02 5.91
C CYS A 207 -31.60 12.43 5.29
N GLN A 208 -31.74 13.72 4.95
CA GLN A 208 -32.95 14.28 4.35
C GLN A 208 -33.26 13.72 2.96
N TRP A 209 -32.28 13.13 2.29
CA TRP A 209 -32.41 12.55 0.94
C TRP A 209 -32.78 11.06 0.96
N ARG A 210 -32.81 10.45 2.14
CA ARG A 210 -33.30 9.09 2.35
C ARG A 210 -34.82 9.15 2.50
N GLN A 211 -35.51 9.10 1.37
CA GLN A 211 -36.98 9.01 1.32
C GLN A 211 -37.45 7.58 1.48
#